data_AF-A0A6I5EKZ7-F1
#
_entry.id   AF-A0A6I5EKZ7-F1
#
_cell.length_a   1.000
_cell.length_b   1.000
_cell.length_c   1.000
_cell.angle_alpha   90.00
_cell.angle_beta   90.00
_cell.angle_gamma   90.00
#
_symmetry.space_group_name_H-M   'P 1'
#
loop_
_entity.id
_entity.type
_entity.pdbx_description
1 polymer ?
#
loop_
_entity_poly.entity_id
_entity_poly.type
_entity_poly.pdbx_seq_one_letter_code
_entity_poly.pdbx_strand_id
1 'polypeptide(L)'
;MGLLDRVQYASDPDRYEYRLTAAGRELFGAIVVLMRWGDTHLAGPEGPPIVLTHRTCGEVTHPRLTCDVCGEEITIHSVTPSRGPGFLEADPAPPEDPARSERNS
;
A
#
# COMPACT_ATOMS: atom_id res chain seq x y z
N MET A 1 -16.05 -6.31 -5.53
CA MET A 1 -15.06 -6.70 -6.57
C MET A 1 -13.78 -7.09 -5.86
N GLY A 2 -13.13 -8.19 -6.26
CA GLY A 2 -11.85 -8.64 -5.67
C GLY A 2 -10.64 -8.13 -6.44
N LEU A 3 -9.45 -8.60 -6.07
CA LEU A 3 -8.20 -8.29 -6.80
C LEU A 3 -8.01 -9.16 -8.05
N LEU A 4 -8.65 -10.33 -8.07
CA LEU A 4 -8.49 -11.34 -9.12
C LEU A 4 -9.85 -11.79 -9.63
N ASP A 5 -9.99 -11.89 -10.95
CA ASP A 5 -11.06 -12.59 -11.62
C ASP A 5 -10.58 -13.99 -12.01
N ARG A 6 -11.40 -15.00 -11.74
CA ARG A 6 -11.17 -16.37 -12.20
C ARG A 6 -11.77 -16.54 -13.59
N VAL A 7 -10.93 -16.68 -14.61
CA VAL A 7 -11.35 -16.77 -16.01
C VAL A 7 -11.05 -18.17 -16.53
N GLN A 8 -12.07 -18.84 -17.07
CA GLN A 8 -11.87 -20.10 -17.78
C GLN A 8 -11.21 -19.81 -19.13
N TYR A 9 -10.08 -20.45 -19.40
CA TYR A 9 -9.34 -20.29 -20.66
C TYR A 9 -9.28 -21.57 -21.50
N ALA A 10 -9.66 -22.72 -20.93
CA ALA A 10 -9.83 -23.96 -21.68
C ALA A 10 -11.05 -24.73 -21.16
N SER A 11 -11.72 -25.42 -22.07
CA SER A 11 -12.71 -26.45 -21.76
C SER A 11 -12.17 -27.78 -22.28
N ASP A 12 -12.25 -28.81 -21.43
CA ASP A 12 -11.70 -30.17 -21.64
C ASP A 12 -10.15 -30.31 -21.62
N PRO A 13 -9.52 -30.44 -20.43
CA PRO A 13 -10.10 -30.25 -19.10
C PRO A 13 -10.34 -28.76 -18.82
N ASP A 14 -11.28 -28.46 -17.92
CA ASP A 14 -11.51 -27.08 -17.48
C ASP A 14 -10.23 -26.50 -16.86
N ARG A 15 -9.70 -25.44 -17.48
CA ARG A 15 -8.57 -24.69 -16.94
C ARG A 15 -8.95 -23.26 -16.71
N TYR A 16 -8.56 -22.77 -15.54
CA TYR A 16 -8.80 -21.42 -15.10
C TYR A 16 -7.47 -20.70 -14.89
N GLU A 17 -7.47 -19.41 -15.17
CA GLU A 17 -6.40 -18.50 -14.82
C GLU A 17 -6.94 -17.36 -13.97
N TYR A 18 -6.08 -16.78 -13.15
CA TYR A 18 -6.39 -15.64 -12.33
C TYR A 18 -5.87 -14.38 -13.01
N ARG A 19 -6.80 -13.52 -13.44
CA ARG A 19 -6.46 -12.24 -14.06
C ARG A 19 -6.68 -11.13 -13.04
N LEU A 20 -5.79 -10.14 -13.01
CA LEU A 20 -5.98 -8.97 -12.17
C LEU A 20 -7.24 -8.21 -12.60
N THR A 21 -8.04 -7.78 -11.63
CA THR A 21 -9.12 -6.80 -11.85
C THR A 21 -8.53 -5.41 -12.07
N ALA A 22 -9.37 -4.40 -12.33
CA ALA A 22 -8.93 -3.01 -12.34
C ALA A 22 -8.31 -2.60 -10.99
N ALA A 23 -9.00 -2.90 -9.89
CA ALA A 23 -8.49 -2.69 -8.54
C ALA A 23 -7.20 -3.49 -8.26
N GLY A 24 -7.10 -4.72 -8.79
CA GLY A 24 -5.89 -5.53 -8.70
C GLY A 24 -4.68 -4.91 -9.41
N ARG A 25 -4.90 -4.24 -10.56
CA ARG A 25 -3.84 -3.51 -11.27
C ARG A 25 -3.40 -2.25 -10.52
N GLU A 26 -4.33 -1.52 -9.92
CA GLU A 26 -4.04 -0.33 -9.11
C GLU A 26 -3.16 -0.64 -7.89
N LEU A 27 -3.26 -1.86 -7.35
CA LEU A 27 -2.43 -2.31 -6.23
C LEU A 27 -0.92 -2.35 -6.53
N PHE A 28 -0.52 -2.41 -7.80
CA PHE A 28 0.89 -2.45 -8.21
C PHE A 28 1.71 -1.31 -7.59
N GLY A 29 1.14 -0.10 -7.50
CA GLY A 29 1.84 1.06 -6.90
C GLY A 29 2.21 0.83 -5.44
N ALA A 30 1.31 0.26 -4.65
CA ALA A 30 1.57 -0.04 -3.23
C ALA A 30 2.64 -1.12 -3.06
N ILE A 31 2.62 -2.16 -3.92
CA ILE A 31 3.61 -3.23 -3.91
C ILE A 31 5.01 -2.65 -4.18
N VAL A 32 5.15 -1.79 -5.19
CA VAL A 32 6.45 -1.19 -5.54
C VAL A 32 6.99 -0.28 -4.42
N VAL A 33 6.11 0.46 -3.72
CA VAL A 33 6.52 1.24 -2.54
C VAL A 33 7.03 0.33 -1.41
N LEU A 34 6.36 -0.79 -1.15
CA LEU A 34 6.82 -1.79 -0.18
C LEU A 34 8.14 -2.45 -0.59
N MET A 35 8.35 -2.72 -1.89
CA MET A 35 9.63 -3.20 -2.40
C MET A 35 10.75 -2.23 -2.06
N ARG A 36 10.59 -0.93 -2.30
CA ARG A 36 11.61 0.09 -1.97
C ARG A 36 11.96 0.09 -0.47
N TRP A 37 10.96 -0.06 0.40
CA TRP A 37 11.21 -0.22 1.84
C TRP A 37 12.05 -1.47 2.13
N GLY A 38 11.69 -2.62 1.53
CA GLY A 38 12.45 -3.86 1.64
C GLY A 38 13.88 -3.73 1.14
N ASP A 39 14.08 -3.08 -0.01
CA ASP A 39 15.42 -2.82 -0.58
C ASP A 39 16.28 -1.96 0.37
N THR A 40 15.65 -1.03 1.09
CA THR A 40 16.36 -0.13 2.03
C THR A 40 16.74 -0.81 3.33
N HIS A 41 15.92 -1.75 3.82
CA HIS A 41 16.03 -2.28 5.18
C HIS A 41 16.37 -3.77 5.27
N LEU A 42 16.13 -4.55 4.21
CA LEU A 42 16.27 -6.01 4.19
C LEU A 42 17.27 -6.50 3.15
N ALA A 43 17.70 -5.68 2.20
CA ALA A 43 18.68 -6.09 1.21
C ALA A 43 20.04 -6.38 1.85
N GLY A 44 20.64 -7.50 1.46
CA GLY A 44 22.00 -7.86 1.84
C GLY A 44 23.05 -7.13 0.99
N PRO A 45 24.35 -7.45 1.15
CA PRO A 45 25.44 -6.82 0.40
C PRO A 45 25.34 -7.02 -1.12
N GLU A 46 24.63 -8.05 -1.58
CA GLU A 46 24.37 -8.34 -3.01
C GLU A 46 23.34 -7.38 -3.64
N GLY A 47 22.66 -6.56 -2.82
CA GLY A 47 21.63 -5.61 -3.26
C GLY A 47 20.22 -6.19 -3.34
N PRO A 48 19.27 -5.45 -3.93
CA PRO A 48 17.87 -5.84 -4.00
C PRO A 48 17.65 -6.99 -5.00
N PRO A 49 16.73 -7.93 -4.72
CA PRO A 49 16.48 -9.08 -5.60
C PRO A 49 15.76 -8.71 -6.90
N ILE A 50 15.12 -7.55 -6.96
CA ILE A 50 14.36 -7.06 -8.12
C ILE A 50 14.72 -5.58 -8.34
N VAL A 51 15.08 -5.24 -9.58
CA VAL A 51 15.34 -3.86 -10.00
C VAL A 51 14.31 -3.45 -11.04
N LEU A 52 13.66 -2.30 -10.83
CA LEU A 52 12.68 -1.76 -11.77
C LEU A 52 13.37 -0.77 -12.72
N THR A 53 13.24 -1.03 -14.03
CA THR A 53 13.70 -0.12 -15.08
C THR A 53 12.51 0.57 -15.72
N HIS A 54 12.52 1.89 -15.77
CA HIS A 54 11.45 2.65 -16.42
C HIS A 54 11.53 2.45 -17.94
N ARG A 55 10.47 1.91 -18.54
CA ARG A 55 10.46 1.56 -19.96
C ARG A 55 10.70 2.74 -20.89
N THR A 56 10.30 3.95 -20.51
CA THR A 56 10.38 5.12 -21.39
C THR A 56 11.78 5.71 -21.45
N CYS A 57 12.50 5.80 -20.32
CA CYS A 57 13.85 6.38 -20.28
C CYS A 57 14.97 5.34 -20.18
N GLY A 58 14.66 4.07 -19.90
CA GLY A 58 15.65 3.01 -19.76
C GLY A 58 16.42 3.02 -18.45
N GLU A 59 16.11 3.93 -17.54
CA GLU A 59 16.83 4.09 -16.27
C GLU A 59 16.22 3.25 -15.14
N VAL A 60 17.07 2.83 -14.22
CA VAL A 60 16.63 2.25 -12.94
C VAL A 60 15.83 3.30 -12.18
N THR A 61 14.64 2.92 -11.71
CA THR A 61 13.69 3.84 -11.09
C THR A 61 13.28 3.37 -9.70
N HIS A 62 12.97 4.34 -8.85
CA HIS A 62 12.42 4.12 -7.52
C HIS A 62 11.09 4.86 -7.39
N PRO A 63 10.08 4.27 -6.74
CA PRO A 63 8.80 4.94 -6.53
C PRO A 63 8.96 6.17 -5.64
N ARG A 64 8.29 7.26 -6.00
CA ARG A 64 8.08 8.44 -5.15
C ARG A 64 6.60 8.77 -5.10
N LEU A 65 6.11 9.14 -3.93
CA LEU A 65 4.78 9.70 -3.77
C LEU A 65 4.90 11.21 -3.99
N THR A 66 4.08 11.76 -4.88
CA THR A 66 4.10 13.19 -5.20
C THR A 66 2.71 13.79 -5.07
N CYS A 67 2.64 15.06 -4.69
CA CYS A 67 1.42 15.84 -4.67
C CYS A 67 0.97 16.05 -6.11
N ASP A 68 -0.28 15.74 -6.42
CA ASP A 68 -0.87 15.89 -7.74
C ASP A 68 -1.06 17.36 -8.16
N VAL A 69 -1.09 18.28 -7.18
CA VAL A 69 -1.28 19.72 -7.44
C VAL A 69 0.05 20.44 -7.71
N CYS A 70 1.08 20.23 -6.87
CA CYS A 70 2.35 20.96 -6.97
C CYS A 70 3.53 20.13 -7.47
N GLY A 71 3.40 18.80 -7.51
CA GLY A 71 4.47 17.88 -7.92
C GLY A 71 5.54 17.61 -6.85
N GLU A 72 5.46 18.24 -5.68
CA GLU A 72 6.41 18.02 -4.58
C GLU A 72 6.25 16.63 -3.95
N GLU A 73 7.32 16.11 -3.34
CA GLU A 73 7.31 14.80 -2.70
C GLU A 73 6.44 14.80 -1.43
N ILE A 74 5.57 13.79 -1.33
CA ILE A 74 4.78 13.51 -0.14
C ILE A 74 5.64 12.71 0.83
N THR A 75 5.82 13.26 2.02
CA THR A 75 6.51 12.69 3.16
C THR A 75 5.61 12.78 4.39
N ILE A 76 5.97 12.11 5.47
CA ILE A 76 5.25 12.22 6.75
C ILE A 76 5.20 13.66 7.31
N HIS A 77 6.06 14.56 6.82
CA HIS A 77 6.13 15.95 7.26
C HIS A 77 5.48 16.94 6.28
N SER A 78 5.16 16.52 5.05
CA SER A 78 4.53 17.38 4.05
C SER A 78 3.02 17.16 3.91
N VAL A 79 2.42 16.30 4.76
CA VAL A 79 0.97 16.09 4.80
C VAL A 79 0.42 16.16 6.23
N THR A 80 -0.82 16.64 6.36
CA THR A 80 -1.58 16.61 7.62
C THR A 80 -2.85 15.77 7.40
N PRO A 81 -3.06 14.67 8.13
CA PRO A 81 -4.27 13.87 8.01
C PRO A 81 -5.47 14.65 8.55
N SER A 82 -6.59 14.62 7.83
CA SER A 82 -7.86 15.19 8.25
C SER A 82 -8.99 14.16 8.14
N ARG A 83 -10.07 14.34 8.91
CA ARG A 83 -11.22 13.45 8.87
C ARG A 83 -11.99 13.67 7.56
N GLY A 84 -12.08 12.63 6.74
CA GLY A 84 -12.90 12.64 5.54
C GLY A 84 -14.38 12.37 5.83
N PRO A 85 -15.28 12.53 4.83
CA PRO A 85 -16.73 12.34 5.00
C PRO A 85 -17.16 10.94 5.48
N GLY A 86 -16.32 9.92 5.27
CA GLY A 86 -16.55 8.56 5.74
C GLY A 86 -15.86 8.21 7.06
N PHE A 87 -15.25 9.18 7.75
CA PHE A 87 -14.64 8.95 9.04
C PHE A 87 -15.75 8.69 10.07
N LEU A 88 -15.86 7.44 10.51
CA LEU A 88 -16.81 7.06 11.55
C LEU A 88 -16.46 7.85 12.82
N GLU A 89 -17.44 8.60 13.36
CA GLU A 89 -17.32 9.09 14.72
C GLU A 89 -17.28 7.86 15.63
N ALA A 90 -16.14 7.65 16.29
CA ALA A 90 -16.09 6.66 17.36
C ALA A 90 -17.13 7.07 18.42
N ASP A 91 -17.90 6.10 18.92
CA ASP A 91 -18.69 6.33 20.13
C ASP A 91 -17.76 6.96 21.19
N PRO A 92 -18.23 7.99 21.93
CA PRO A 92 -17.42 8.59 22.97
C PRO A 92 -16.94 7.47 23.89
N ALA A 93 -15.63 7.43 24.14
CA ALA A 93 -15.05 6.46 25.06
C ALA A 93 -15.87 6.48 26.36
N PRO A 94 -16.25 5.31 26.91
CA PRO A 94 -16.93 5.28 28.20
C PRO A 94 -16.06 6.06 29.21
N PRO A 95 -16.69 6.83 30.12
CA PRO A 95 -15.94 7.64 31.08
C PRO A 95 -14.92 6.77 31.81
N GLU A 96 -13.69 7.26 31.94
CA GLU A 96 -12.63 6.56 32.65
C GLU A 96 -13.10 6.22 34.08
N ASP A 97 -13.06 4.94 34.43
CA ASP A 97 -13.40 4.49 35.78
C ASP A 97 -12.31 4.97 36.76
N PRO A 98 -12.62 5.90 37.67
CA PRO A 98 -11.65 6.41 38.64
C PRO A 98 -11.10 5.31 39.56
N ALA A 99 -11.76 4.16 39.67
CA ALA A 99 -11.30 3.05 40.48
C ALA A 99 -10.09 2.28 39.90
N ARG A 100 -9.65 2.57 38.67
CA ARG A 100 -8.50 1.88 38.04
C ARG A 100 -7.14 2.54 38.34
N SER A 101 -7.10 3.81 38.78
CA SER A 101 -5.85 4.50 39.12
C SER A 101 -5.27 4.09 40.49
N GLU A 102 -6.11 3.61 41.40
CA GLU A 102 -5.68 3.23 42.77
C GLU A 102 -5.11 1.81 42.88
N ARG A 103 -5.23 0.97 41.84
CA ARG A 103 -4.67 -0.40 41.80
C ARG A 103 -3.24 -0.48 41.28
N ASN A 104 -2.66 0.64 40.86
CA ASN A 104 -1.33 0.69 40.25
C ASN A 104 -0.35 1.61 41.03
N SER A 105 -0.66 1.90 42.30
CA SER A 105 0.24 2.57 43.26
C SER A 105 0.74 1.58 44.31
#